data_AF-A0A968PA81-F1
#
_entry.id   AF-A0A968PA81-F1
#
_cell.length_a   1.000
_cell.length_b   1.000
_cell.length_c   1.000
_cell.angle_alpha   90.00
_cell.angle_beta   90.00
_cell.angle_gamma   90.00
#
_symmetry.space_group_name_H-M   'P 1'
#
loop_
_entity.id
_entity.type
_entity.pdbx_description
1 polymer ?
#
loop_
_entity_poly.entity_id
_entity_poly.type
_entity_poly.pdbx_seq_one_letter_code
_entity_poly.pdbx_strand_id
1 'polypeptide(L)'
;MLDPELEAWLWSDSPHVDSVLGWKDRNPTLRAWLAEQGFLVEGAAKPSQPKEAVEKALRVVRKPRSSALYRQLAERVSFERCTDPAFARFKDVLRGWFGPRIAEHG
;
A
#
# COMPACT_ATOMS: atom_id res chain seq x y z
N MET A 1 -14.56 12.30 -8.16
CA MET A 1 -13.13 12.47 -8.52
C MET A 1 -12.41 11.25 -7.98
N LEU A 2 -11.84 10.40 -8.84
CA LEU A 2 -10.96 9.32 -8.40
C LEU A 2 -9.62 9.98 -8.13
N ASP A 3 -9.33 10.30 -6.87
CA ASP A 3 -7.96 10.62 -6.46
C ASP A 3 -7.24 9.27 -6.36
N PRO A 4 -6.32 8.92 -7.28
CA PRO A 4 -5.60 7.67 -7.19
C PRO A 4 -4.60 7.78 -6.03
N GLU A 5 -5.06 7.46 -4.82
CA GLU A 5 -4.18 7.33 -3.65
C GLU A 5 -3.35 6.05 -3.82
N LEU A 6 -2.05 6.21 -4.08
CA LEU A 6 -1.08 5.11 -4.10
C LEU A 6 -1.16 4.29 -2.80
N GLU A 7 -1.49 4.95 -1.70
CA GLU A 7 -1.65 4.39 -0.37
C GLU A 7 -2.78 3.36 -0.30
N ALA A 8 -3.84 3.49 -1.10
CA ALA A 8 -4.94 2.53 -1.13
C ALA A 8 -4.45 1.12 -1.45
N TRP A 9 -3.42 1.00 -2.29
CA TRP A 9 -2.84 -0.28 -2.70
C TRP A 9 -1.81 -0.83 -1.72
N LEU A 10 -1.25 0.01 -0.84
CA LEU A 10 -0.35 -0.44 0.23
C LEU A 10 -1.04 -1.44 1.15
N TRP A 11 -2.35 -1.31 1.33
CA TRP A 11 -3.11 -2.15 2.27
C TRP A 11 -3.46 -3.53 1.72
N SER A 12 -3.13 -3.82 0.44
CA SER A 12 -3.31 -5.15 -0.16
C SER A 12 -2.34 -6.18 0.41
N ASP A 13 -2.69 -6.74 1.57
CA ASP A 13 -2.19 -7.97 2.19
C ASP A 13 -0.69 -8.29 2.05
N SER A 14 0.14 -7.25 2.08
CA SER A 14 1.59 -7.37 2.05
C SER A 14 2.16 -7.34 3.46
N PRO A 15 2.87 -8.39 3.90
CA PRO A 15 3.47 -8.44 5.24
C PRO A 15 4.60 -7.41 5.40
N HIS A 16 5.04 -6.77 4.32
CA HIS A 16 6.16 -5.83 4.32
C HIS A 16 5.76 -4.41 4.70
N VAL A 17 4.47 -4.07 4.68
CA VAL A 17 3.99 -2.69 4.94
C VAL A 17 4.35 -2.24 6.34
N ASP A 18 4.10 -3.07 7.35
CA ASP A 18 4.45 -2.79 8.75
C ASP A 18 5.96 -2.52 8.89
N SER A 19 6.80 -3.31 8.23
CA SER A 19 8.25 -3.10 8.25
C SER A 19 8.67 -1.80 7.57
N VAL A 20 8.15 -1.53 6.38
CA VAL A 20 8.54 -0.33 5.62
C VAL A 20 8.00 0.93 6.29
N LEU A 21 6.83 0.90 6.94
CA LEU A 21 6.31 2.02 7.70
C LEU A 21 6.99 2.19 9.07
N GLY A 22 7.86 1.26 9.50
CA GLY A 22 8.51 1.32 10.82
C GLY A 22 7.59 0.92 11.97
N TRP A 23 6.55 0.14 11.67
CA TRP A 23 5.57 -0.38 12.63
C TRP A 23 5.84 -1.82 13.06
N LYS A 24 6.84 -2.49 12.47
CA LYS A 24 7.22 -3.85 12.86
C LYS A 24 7.47 -3.95 14.37
N ASP A 25 6.99 -5.05 14.97
CA ASP A 25 7.19 -5.41 16.37
C ASP A 25 6.57 -4.42 17.38
N ARG A 26 5.66 -3.52 16.94
CA ARG A 26 4.90 -2.63 17.82
C ARG A 26 3.62 -3.28 18.33
N ASN A 27 3.22 -2.88 19.53
CA ASN A 27 1.93 -3.21 20.14
C ASN A 27 1.19 -1.90 20.48
N PRO A 28 -0.03 -1.66 19.96
CA PRO A 28 -0.78 -2.50 19.03
C PRO A 28 -0.12 -2.62 17.63
N THR A 29 -0.47 -3.68 16.89
CA THR A 29 -0.07 -3.86 15.48
C THR A 29 -0.63 -2.71 14.63
N LEU A 30 -0.09 -2.49 13.42
CA LEU A 30 -0.53 -1.38 12.57
C LEU A 30 -2.03 -1.47 12.27
N ARG A 31 -2.54 -2.65 11.93
CA ARG A 31 -3.97 -2.87 11.67
C ARG A 31 -4.83 -2.65 12.90
N ALA A 32 -4.41 -3.13 14.08
CA ALA A 32 -5.16 -2.91 15.31
C ALA A 32 -5.20 -1.42 15.67
N TRP A 33 -4.07 -0.72 15.55
CA TRP A 33 -4.01 0.73 15.75
C TRP A 33 -4.92 1.48 14.78
N LEU A 34 -4.92 1.13 13.49
CA LEU A 34 -5.83 1.75 12.51
C LEU A 34 -7.30 1.53 12.84
N ALA A 35 -7.66 0.36 13.37
CA ALA A 35 -9.02 0.10 13.83
C ALA A 35 -9.39 0.95 15.04
N GLU A 36 -8.50 1.04 16.05
CA GLU A 36 -8.67 1.91 17.22
C GLU A 36 -8.82 3.39 16.83
N GLN A 37 -8.13 3.83 15.78
CA GLN A 37 -8.23 5.21 15.26
C GLN A 37 -9.43 5.43 14.33
N GLY A 38 -10.27 4.41 14.09
CA GLY A 38 -11.43 4.51 13.19
C GLY A 38 -11.08 4.58 11.70
N PHE A 39 -9.82 4.32 11.33
CA PHE A 39 -9.40 4.27 9.93
C PHE A 39 -9.79 2.98 9.25
N LEU A 40 -9.75 1.86 9.97
CA LEU A 40 -10.01 0.53 9.44
C LEU A 40 -11.23 -0.08 10.13
N VAL A 41 -12.30 -0.31 9.36
CA VAL A 41 -13.45 -1.06 9.85
C VAL A 41 -13.11 -2.55 9.86
N GLU A 42 -13.68 -3.29 10.81
CA GLU A 42 -13.51 -4.74 10.87
C GLU A 42 -13.90 -5.42 9.56
N GLY A 43 -13.05 -6.33 9.08
CA GLY A 43 -13.23 -7.01 7.79
C GLY A 43 -12.87 -6.18 6.54
N ALA A 44 -12.55 -4.89 6.67
CA ALA A 44 -12.12 -4.07 5.55
C ALA A 44 -10.68 -4.41 5.13
N ALA A 45 -10.44 -4.48 3.82
CA ALA A 45 -9.10 -4.71 3.28
C ALA A 45 -8.21 -3.46 3.30
N LYS A 46 -8.80 -2.26 3.36
CA LYS A 46 -8.09 -0.98 3.35
C LYS A 46 -8.78 0.07 4.23
N PRO A 47 -8.04 1.06 4.75
CA PRO A 47 -8.61 2.19 5.45
C PRO A 47 -9.59 3.00 4.59
N SER A 48 -10.55 3.65 5.25
CA SER A 48 -11.48 4.59 4.62
C SER A 48 -10.78 5.83 4.05
N GLN A 49 -9.67 6.24 4.68
CA GLN A 49 -8.82 7.38 4.29
C GLN A 49 -7.35 6.93 4.22
N PRO A 50 -6.93 6.24 3.15
CA PRO A 50 -5.61 5.61 3.05
C PRO A 50 -4.43 6.57 3.23
N LYS A 51 -4.47 7.74 2.60
CA LYS A 51 -3.42 8.76 2.72
C LYS A 51 -3.27 9.27 4.15
N GLU A 52 -4.38 9.63 4.80
CA GLU A 52 -4.38 10.13 6.18
C GLU A 52 -3.89 9.06 7.15
N ALA A 53 -4.32 7.81 6.95
CA ALA A 53 -3.89 6.65 7.73
C ALA A 53 -2.36 6.47 7.69
N VAL A 54 -1.75 6.51 6.50
CA VAL A 54 -0.29 6.43 6.35
C VAL A 54 0.40 7.61 7.03
N GLU A 55 -0.11 8.83 6.86
CA GLU A 55 0.50 10.03 7.45
C GLU A 55 0.48 10.00 8.97
N LYS A 56 -0.65 9.64 9.58
CA LYS A 56 -0.74 9.53 11.03
C LYS A 56 0.11 8.37 11.55
N ALA A 57 0.16 7.24 10.84
CA ALA A 57 1.06 6.14 11.21
C ALA A 57 2.53 6.60 11.20
N LEU A 58 2.98 7.24 10.13
CA LEU A 58 4.34 7.77 10.02
C LEU A 58 4.68 8.79 11.12
N ARG A 59 3.71 9.62 11.53
CA ARG A 59 3.87 10.54 12.66
C ARG A 59 4.06 9.81 13.98
N VAL A 60 3.29 8.75 14.25
CA VAL A 60 3.42 7.94 15.48
C VAL A 60 4.80 7.29 15.58
N VAL A 61 5.33 6.80 14.47
CA VAL A 61 6.68 6.19 14.43
C VAL A 61 7.80 7.22 14.24
N ARG A 62 7.46 8.52 14.11
CA ARG A 62 8.39 9.62 13.80
C ARG A 62 9.24 9.39 12.55
N LYS A 63 8.67 8.72 11.54
CA LYS A 63 9.33 8.44 10.27
C LYS A 63 8.89 9.48 9.24
N PRO A 64 9.81 10.14 8.52
CA PRO A 64 9.44 11.12 7.51
C PRO A 64 8.78 10.45 6.30
N ARG A 65 7.72 11.07 5.80
CA ARG A 65 7.13 10.74 4.50
C ARG A 65 8.08 11.24 3.41
N SER A 66 8.75 10.32 2.71
CA SER A 66 9.77 10.63 1.71
C SER A 66 9.58 9.83 0.43
N SER A 67 10.13 10.31 -0.70
CA SER A 67 10.15 9.56 -1.96
C SER A 67 10.85 8.20 -1.80
N ALA A 68 11.90 8.14 -0.98
CA ALA A 68 12.61 6.91 -0.66
C ALA A 68 11.72 5.88 0.04
N LEU A 69 10.76 6.30 0.89
CA LEU A 69 9.77 5.41 1.49
C LEU A 69 8.89 4.78 0.42
N TYR A 70 8.36 5.58 -0.52
CA TYR A 70 7.53 5.08 -1.62
C TYR A 70 8.28 4.15 -2.56
N ARG A 71 9.56 4.44 -2.83
CA ARG A 71 10.42 3.50 -3.56
C ARG A 71 10.54 2.16 -2.84
N GLN A 72 10.82 2.15 -1.54
CA GLN A 72 10.92 0.91 -0.76
C GLN A 72 9.60 0.13 -0.75
N LEU A 73 8.46 0.84 -0.66
CA LEU A 73 7.15 0.22 -0.76
C LEU A 73 6.96 -0.42 -2.14
N ALA A 74 7.23 0.31 -3.22
CA ALA A 74 7.10 -0.21 -4.58
C ALA A 74 8.03 -1.40 -4.88
N GLU A 75 9.22 -1.43 -4.28
CA GLU A 75 10.19 -2.54 -4.44
C GLU A 75 9.81 -3.80 -3.65
N ARG A 76 9.14 -3.66 -2.49
CA ARG A 76 8.94 -4.76 -1.53
C ARG A 76 7.49 -5.23 -1.42
N VAL A 77 6.53 -4.37 -1.73
CA VAL A 77 5.11 -4.69 -1.67
C VAL A 77 4.73 -5.31 -3.01
N SER A 78 4.42 -6.60 -3.01
CA SER A 78 3.85 -7.25 -4.18
C SER A 78 2.40 -6.80 -4.35
N PHE A 79 2.06 -6.31 -5.54
CA PHE A 79 0.68 -6.03 -5.94
C PHE A 79 -0.02 -7.26 -6.55
N GLU A 80 0.60 -8.44 -6.53
CA GLU A 80 0.00 -9.67 -7.07
C GLU A 80 -1.26 -10.09 -6.31
N ARG A 81 -1.33 -9.75 -5.02
CA ARG A 81 -2.49 -9.98 -4.16
C ARG A 81 -3.41 -8.76 -4.07
N CYS A 82 -3.19 -7.73 -4.87
CA CYS A 82 -4.06 -6.57 -4.92
C CYS A 82 -5.39 -6.95 -5.60
N THR A 83 -6.46 -6.99 -4.82
CA THR A 83 -7.82 -7.28 -5.29
C THR A 83 -8.61 -6.01 -5.63
N ASP A 84 -7.95 -4.85 -5.67
CA ASP A 84 -8.61 -3.57 -5.96
C ASP A 84 -8.99 -3.49 -7.46
N PRO A 85 -10.28 -3.33 -7.80
CA PRO A 85 -10.74 -3.34 -9.18
C PRO A 85 -10.14 -2.21 -10.03
N ALA A 86 -9.85 -1.05 -9.43
CA ALA A 86 -9.25 0.07 -10.15
C ALA A 86 -7.79 -0.23 -10.51
N PHE A 87 -7.04 -0.87 -9.60
CA PHE A 87 -5.69 -1.34 -9.89
C PHE A 87 -5.65 -2.40 -10.99
N ALA A 88 -6.56 -3.37 -10.93
CA ALA A 88 -6.66 -4.41 -11.96
C ALA A 88 -6.88 -3.79 -13.35
N ARG A 89 -7.85 -2.88 -13.47
CA ARG A 89 -8.11 -2.15 -14.72
C ARG A 89 -6.89 -1.33 -15.18
N PHE A 90 -6.22 -0.64 -14.26
CA PHE A 90 -5.01 0.12 -14.59
C PHE A 90 -3.90 -0.78 -15.14
N LYS A 91 -3.65 -1.92 -14.50
CA LYS A 91 -2.67 -2.91 -14.94
C LYS A 91 -3.00 -3.45 -16.34
N ASP A 92 -4.27 -3.74 -16.61
CA ASP A 92 -4.69 -4.23 -17.91
C ASP A 92 -4.52 -3.17 -19.01
N VAL A 93 -4.83 -1.90 -18.73
CA VAL A 93 -4.60 -0.78 -19.65
C VAL A 93 -3.11 -0.64 -19.96
N LEU A 94 -2.24 -0.65 -18.95
CA LEU A 94 -0.79 -0.57 -19.16
C LEU A 94 -0.26 -1.75 -19.98
N ARG A 95 -0.74 -2.97 -19.72
CA ARG A 95 -0.37 -4.16 -20.51
C ARG A 95 -0.82 -4.05 -21.96
N GLY A 96 -1.99 -3.43 -22.20
CA GLY A 96 -2.47 -3.13 -23.54
C GLY A 96 -1.57 -2.13 -24.28
N TRP A 97 -1.05 -1.13 -23.59
CA TRP A 97 -0.18 -0.10 -24.20
C TRP A 97 1.25 -0.58 -24.45
N PHE A 98 1.84 -1.34 -23.52
CA PHE A 98 3.26 -1.69 -23.56
C PHE A 98 3.53 -3.15 -23.95
N GLY A 99 2.51 -4.00 -24.03
CA GLY A 99 2.65 -5.43 -24.36
C GLY A 99 3.34 -6.26 -23.27
N PRO A 100 3.48 -7.58 -23.46
CA PRO A 100 4.29 -8.42 -22.58
C PRO A 100 5.77 -8.02 -22.67
N ARG A 101 6.52 -8.17 -21.56
CA ARG A 101 8.00 -8.05 -21.57
C ARG A 101 8.54 -8.97 -22.67
N ILE A 102 9.24 -8.41 -23.64
CA ILE A 102 10.04 -9.20 -24.57
C ILE A 102 11.13 -9.86 -23.72
N ALA A 103 11.04 -11.18 -23.53
CA ALA A 103 12.13 -11.94 -22.94
C ALA A 103 13.25 -12.03 -23.98
N GLU A 104 14.30 -11.24 -23.79
CA GLU A 104 15.52 -11.41 -24.58
C GLU A 104 16.08 -12.79 -24.26
N HIS A 105 15.99 -13.69 -25.24
CA HIS A 105 16.67 -14.98 -25.20
C HIS A 105 18.16 -14.70 -25.42
N GLY A 106 18.95 -14.91 -24.38
CA GLY A 106 20.40 -15.12 -24.48
C GLY A 106 20.70 -16.58 -24.74
#